data_AF-A0A2G9TX71-F1
#
_entry.id   AF-A0A2G9TX71-F1
#
_cell.length_a   1.000
_cell.length_b   1.000
_cell.length_c   1.000
_cell.angle_alpha   90.00
_cell.angle_beta   90.00
_cell.angle_gamma   90.00
#
_symmetry.space_group_name_H-M   'P 1'
#
loop_
_entity.id
_entity.type
_entity.pdbx_description
1 polymer ?
#
loop_
_entity_poly.entity_id
_entity_poly.type
_entity_poly.pdbx_seq_one_letter_code
_entity_poly.pdbx_strand_id
1 'polypeptide(L)'
;LGFEGNIFQAIINRNGFSNDGVGRVQQRVKAARDEWNDNLAMFGVNIGKNMLCDEAKLDYEIGVNYFAAYSDYVVINVSSPNTPGLRALQKKSDLQNLLTFVKHAVDVMELDPRPKMLLKIAPDLTESEKKDIAQ
;
A
#
# COMPACT_ATOMS: atom_id res chain seq x y z
N LEU A 1 -19.86 -0.20 -12.68
CA LEU A 1 -21.27 -0.32 -12.25
C LEU A 1 -21.31 -0.24 -10.73
N GLY A 2 -21.52 0.96 -10.19
CA GLY A 2 -21.72 1.18 -8.76
C GLY A 2 -23.22 1.21 -8.48
N PHE A 3 -23.67 0.54 -7.43
CA PHE A 3 -25.01 0.70 -6.88
C PHE A 3 -24.93 1.68 -5.71
N GLU A 4 -25.62 2.82 -5.82
CA GLU A 4 -25.87 3.72 -4.71
C GLU A 4 -27.16 3.28 -4.01
N GLY A 5 -27.02 2.65 -2.83
CA GLY A 5 -28.16 2.28 -1.99
C GLY A 5 -28.65 3.51 -1.23
N ASN A 6 -29.77 4.10 -1.66
CA ASN A 6 -30.29 5.42 -1.28
C ASN A 6 -30.75 5.59 0.20
N ILE A 7 -30.21 4.81 1.15
CA ILE A 7 -30.41 4.95 2.60
C ILE A 7 -29.10 4.90 3.41
N PHE A 8 -27.97 4.57 2.74
CA PHE A 8 -26.64 4.55 3.33
C PHE A 8 -25.70 5.38 2.45
N GLN A 9 -24.91 6.27 3.06
CA GLN A 9 -23.80 6.94 2.36
C GLN A 9 -22.65 5.94 2.16
N ALA A 10 -22.82 5.03 1.20
CA ALA A 10 -21.92 3.91 0.97
C ALA A 10 -21.61 3.72 -0.52
N ILE A 11 -20.38 3.29 -0.81
CA ILE A 11 -19.91 2.94 -2.15
C ILE A 11 -19.36 1.51 -2.11
N ILE A 12 -19.83 0.66 -3.04
CA ILE A 12 -19.30 -0.70 -3.26
C ILE A 12 -18.41 -0.70 -4.51
N ASN A 13 -17.18 -1.19 -4.39
CA ASN A 13 -16.20 -1.26 -5.48
C ASN A 13 -15.57 -2.67 -5.60
N ARG A 14 -15.31 -3.12 -6.84
CA ARG A 14 -14.64 -4.40 -7.18
C ARG A 14 -13.42 -4.25 -8.12
N ASN A 15 -12.82 -3.07 -8.21
CA ASN A 15 -11.76 -2.75 -9.21
C ASN A 15 -10.44 -3.54 -9.09
N GLY A 16 -10.20 -4.29 -8.01
CA GLY A 16 -9.04 -5.21 -7.90
C GLY A 16 -7.67 -4.63 -8.22
N PHE A 17 -7.36 -3.38 -7.78
CA PHE A 17 -6.13 -2.65 -8.12
C PHE A 17 -5.93 -2.33 -9.62
N SER A 18 -6.99 -2.03 -10.37
CA SER A 18 -6.86 -1.46 -11.73
C SER A 18 -5.96 -0.21 -11.74
N ASN A 19 -4.75 -0.33 -12.30
CA ASN A 19 -3.75 0.74 -12.40
C ASN A 19 -2.90 0.59 -13.67
N ASP A 20 -2.24 1.66 -14.12
CA ASP A 20 -1.49 1.64 -15.39
C ASP A 20 -0.07 1.04 -15.30
N GLY A 21 0.28 0.46 -14.15
CA GLY A 21 1.58 -0.10 -13.83
C GLY A 21 2.60 0.92 -13.31
N VAL A 22 3.59 0.44 -12.57
CA VAL A 22 4.57 1.28 -11.84
C VAL A 22 5.32 2.27 -12.74
N GLY A 23 5.72 1.86 -13.95
CA GLY A 23 6.44 2.74 -14.87
C GLY A 23 5.65 3.96 -15.32
N ARG A 24 4.37 3.80 -15.68
CA ARG A 24 3.50 4.93 -16.07
C ARG A 24 3.03 5.75 -14.88
N VAL A 25 2.82 5.11 -13.73
CA VAL A 25 2.41 5.82 -12.51
C VAL A 25 3.56 6.65 -11.96
N GLN A 26 4.81 6.19 -12.01
CA GLN A 26 5.97 6.91 -11.51
C GLN A 26 6.16 8.28 -12.17
N GLN A 27 5.98 8.36 -13.49
CA GLN A 27 6.10 9.64 -14.19
C GLN A 27 5.07 10.67 -13.69
N ARG A 28 3.84 10.23 -13.39
CA ARG A 28 2.79 11.08 -12.82
C ARG A 28 3.07 11.44 -11.37
N VAL A 29 3.56 10.48 -10.57
CA VAL A 29 3.93 10.72 -9.18
C VAL A 29 5.06 11.76 -9.09
N LYS A 30 6.08 11.65 -9.93
CA LYS A 30 7.18 12.61 -9.98
C LYS A 30 6.68 14.02 -10.33
N ALA A 31 5.91 14.15 -11.41
CA ALA A 31 5.34 15.44 -11.80
C ALA A 31 4.44 16.04 -10.70
N ALA A 32 3.61 15.22 -10.06
CA ALA A 32 2.74 15.67 -8.98
C ALA A 32 3.53 16.08 -7.72
N ARG A 33 4.64 15.41 -7.41
CA ARG A 33 5.53 15.77 -6.30
C ARG A 33 6.27 17.08 -6.56
N ASP A 34 6.74 17.30 -7.79
CA ASP A 34 7.43 18.55 -8.17
C ASP A 34 6.53 19.78 -7.99
N GLU A 35 5.22 19.63 -8.18
CA GLU A 35 4.20 20.69 -7.99
C GLU A 35 3.56 20.70 -6.59
N TRP A 36 3.95 19.78 -5.71
CA TRP A 36 3.27 19.60 -4.42
C TRP A 36 3.63 20.69 -3.41
N ASN A 37 2.64 21.14 -2.65
CA ASN A 37 2.83 22.09 -1.55
C ASN A 37 2.90 21.36 -0.21
N ASP A 38 4.11 21.16 0.31
CA ASP A 38 4.34 20.46 1.59
C ASP A 38 3.71 21.17 2.81
N ASN A 39 3.33 22.45 2.70
CA ASN A 39 2.62 23.16 3.78
C ASN A 39 1.14 22.76 3.87
N LEU A 40 0.59 22.13 2.83
CA LEU A 40 -0.82 21.72 2.79
C LEU A 40 -1.01 20.33 3.41
N ALA A 41 -0.19 19.36 2.99
CA ALA A 41 -0.27 17.98 3.44
C ALA A 41 0.99 17.19 3.06
N MET A 42 1.18 16.03 3.67
CA MET A 42 2.20 15.06 3.25
C MET A 42 1.77 14.35 1.96
N PHE A 43 2.71 14.07 1.07
CA PHE A 43 2.52 13.31 -0.16
C PHE A 43 2.68 11.80 0.09
N GLY A 44 1.59 11.06 -0.11
CA GLY A 44 1.56 9.61 0.14
C GLY A 44 1.39 8.77 -1.11
N VAL A 45 2.09 7.63 -1.19
CA VAL A 45 1.89 6.63 -2.24
C VAL A 45 1.40 5.31 -1.65
N ASN A 46 0.29 4.78 -2.16
CA ASN A 46 -0.25 3.48 -1.77
C ASN A 46 0.24 2.39 -2.72
N ILE A 47 0.91 1.37 -2.19
CA ILE A 47 1.43 0.23 -2.95
C ILE A 47 0.72 -1.06 -2.55
N GLY A 48 0.53 -1.96 -3.51
CA GLY A 48 -0.20 -3.21 -3.31
C GLY A 48 0.30 -4.30 -4.24
N LYS A 49 -0.04 -5.54 -3.89
CA LYS A 49 0.30 -6.76 -4.64
C LYS A 49 -0.48 -6.83 -5.97
N ASN A 50 0.19 -7.26 -7.03
CA ASN A 50 -0.44 -7.63 -8.30
C ASN A 50 -1.20 -8.96 -8.18
N MET A 51 -2.30 -9.11 -8.93
CA MET A 51 -3.16 -10.29 -8.83
C MET A 51 -2.43 -11.60 -9.17
N LEU A 52 -1.54 -11.58 -10.16
CA LEU A 52 -0.87 -12.75 -10.73
C LEU A 52 0.51 -13.05 -10.13
N CYS A 53 0.97 -12.25 -9.16
CA CYS A 53 2.28 -12.45 -8.54
C CYS A 53 2.20 -13.49 -7.43
N ASP A 54 3.01 -14.54 -7.48
CA ASP A 54 3.06 -15.55 -6.43
C ASP A 54 3.81 -15.05 -5.18
N GLU A 55 4.85 -14.23 -5.37
CA GLU A 55 5.66 -13.67 -4.29
C GLU A 55 5.28 -12.22 -3.97
N ALA A 56 4.28 -12.05 -3.10
CA ALA A 56 3.73 -10.73 -2.78
C ALA A 56 4.80 -9.69 -2.40
N LYS A 57 5.82 -10.09 -1.63
CA LYS A 57 6.91 -9.21 -1.16
C LYS A 57 7.64 -8.49 -2.31
N LEU A 58 7.79 -9.12 -3.48
CA LEU A 58 8.48 -8.55 -4.62
C LEU A 58 7.70 -7.37 -5.23
N ASP A 59 6.37 -7.45 -5.27
CA ASP A 59 5.55 -6.33 -5.74
C ASP A 59 5.71 -5.09 -4.84
N TYR A 60 5.82 -5.30 -3.53
CA TYR A 60 6.01 -4.20 -2.59
C TYR A 60 7.42 -3.60 -2.68
N GLU A 61 8.45 -4.42 -2.87
CA GLU A 61 9.81 -3.93 -3.14
C GLU A 61 9.88 -3.15 -4.45
N ILE A 62 9.27 -3.65 -5.52
CA ILE A 62 9.15 -2.90 -6.78
C ILE A 62 8.44 -1.56 -6.52
N GLY A 63 7.34 -1.56 -5.77
CA GLY A 63 6.65 -0.33 -5.39
C GLY A 63 7.56 0.65 -4.63
N VAL A 64 8.31 0.18 -3.64
CA VAL A 64 9.29 0.99 -2.90
C VAL A 64 10.34 1.58 -3.83
N ASN A 65 10.98 0.74 -4.66
CA ASN A 65 12.03 1.17 -5.59
C ASN A 65 11.55 2.26 -6.57
N TYR A 66 10.27 2.22 -6.97
CA TYR A 66 9.72 3.20 -7.89
C TYR A 66 9.27 4.49 -7.21
N PHE A 67 8.78 4.44 -5.98
CA PHE A 67 8.02 5.55 -5.39
C PHE A 67 8.61 6.16 -4.13
N ALA A 68 9.47 5.45 -3.39
CA ALA A 68 9.95 5.90 -2.07
C ALA A 68 10.63 7.28 -2.12
N ALA A 69 11.47 7.53 -3.13
CA ALA A 69 12.17 8.80 -3.32
C ALA A 69 11.26 10.00 -3.65
N TYR A 70 9.98 9.75 -3.98
CA TYR A 70 9.01 10.77 -4.40
C TYR A 70 7.83 10.87 -3.44
N SER A 71 7.97 10.38 -2.20
CA SER A 71 6.89 10.31 -1.24
C SER A 71 7.37 10.66 0.17
N ASP A 72 6.53 11.31 0.96
CA ASP A 72 6.77 11.49 2.40
C ASP A 72 6.40 10.24 3.18
N TYR A 73 5.49 9.42 2.63
CA TYR A 73 5.17 8.11 3.17
C TYR A 73 4.69 7.13 2.10
N VAL A 74 4.99 5.85 2.34
CA VAL A 74 4.49 4.73 1.56
C VAL A 74 3.51 3.91 2.39
N VAL A 75 2.37 3.56 1.79
CA VAL A 75 1.35 2.72 2.42
C VAL A 75 1.43 1.31 1.85
N ILE A 76 1.70 0.34 2.70
CA ILE A 76 1.64 -1.09 2.40
C ILE A 76 0.19 -1.53 2.53
N ASN A 77 -0.45 -1.82 1.40
CA ASN A 77 -1.85 -2.22 1.37
C ASN A 77 -2.00 -3.75 1.33
N VAL A 78 -2.44 -4.32 2.43
CA VAL A 78 -2.74 -5.77 2.58
C VAL A 78 -4.24 -6.04 2.79
N SER A 79 -5.09 -5.01 2.63
CA SER A 79 -6.47 -5.04 3.11
C SER A 79 -7.55 -5.21 2.03
N SER A 80 -7.20 -5.11 0.74
CA SER A 80 -8.16 -5.18 -0.37
C SER A 80 -8.96 -6.50 -0.34
N PRO A 81 -10.31 -6.45 -0.32
CA PRO A 81 -11.14 -7.65 -0.44
C PRO A 81 -11.15 -8.22 -1.87
N ASN A 82 -10.70 -7.44 -2.84
CA ASN A 82 -10.84 -7.75 -4.27
C ASN A 82 -9.59 -8.43 -4.87
N THR A 83 -8.58 -8.70 -4.05
CA THR A 83 -7.34 -9.36 -4.47
C THR A 83 -7.25 -10.70 -3.74
N PRO A 84 -7.45 -11.83 -4.42
CA PRO A 84 -7.44 -13.15 -3.78
C PRO A 84 -6.18 -13.38 -2.95
N GLY A 85 -6.36 -13.92 -1.74
CA GLY A 85 -5.27 -14.23 -0.81
C GLY A 85 -4.60 -13.03 -0.13
N LEU A 86 -4.87 -11.78 -0.53
CA LEU A 86 -4.16 -10.62 -0.01
C LEU A 86 -4.33 -10.44 1.50
N ARG A 87 -5.57 -10.55 2.00
CA ARG A 87 -5.87 -10.40 3.43
C ARG A 87 -5.23 -11.47 4.31
N ALA A 88 -4.85 -12.62 3.74
CA ALA A 88 -4.11 -13.64 4.48
C ALA A 88 -2.71 -13.16 4.89
N LEU A 89 -2.13 -12.17 4.19
CA LEU A 89 -0.86 -11.53 4.58
C LEU A 89 -0.94 -10.78 5.92
N GLN A 90 -2.14 -10.56 6.47
CA GLN A 90 -2.30 -9.94 7.78
C GLN A 90 -2.04 -10.91 8.95
N LYS A 91 -1.84 -12.21 8.69
CA LYS A 91 -1.42 -13.17 9.71
C LYS A 91 -0.03 -12.80 10.22
N LYS A 92 0.18 -12.96 11.53
CA LYS A 92 1.38 -12.49 12.25
C LYS A 92 2.71 -12.75 11.52
N SER A 93 3.00 -14.02 11.21
CA SER A 93 4.27 -14.39 10.57
C SER A 93 4.42 -13.82 9.16
N ASP A 94 3.35 -13.86 8.37
CA ASP A 94 3.37 -13.37 6.98
C ASP A 94 3.55 -11.85 6.95
N LEU A 95 2.87 -11.15 7.85
CA LEU A 95 2.97 -9.70 7.98
C LEU A 95 4.37 -9.29 8.46
N GLN A 96 4.92 -9.96 9.48
CA GLN A 96 6.26 -9.68 9.99
C GLN A 96 7.32 -9.88 8.91
N ASN A 97 7.23 -10.99 8.15
CA ASN A 97 8.13 -11.27 7.03
C ASN A 97 8.04 -10.20 5.94
N LEU A 98 6.80 -9.82 5.55
CA LEU A 98 6.56 -8.78 4.55
C LEU A 98 7.12 -7.43 5.02
N LEU A 99 6.78 -6.99 6.22
CA LEU A 99 7.20 -5.68 6.74
C LEU A 99 8.72 -5.60 6.89
N THR A 100 9.37 -6.68 7.35
CA THR A 100 10.83 -6.75 7.44
C THR A 100 11.48 -6.59 6.07
N PHE A 101 10.96 -7.30 5.07
CA PHE A 101 11.46 -7.23 3.70
C PHE A 101 11.29 -5.83 3.08
N VAL A 102 10.09 -5.25 3.17
CA VAL A 102 9.81 -3.91 2.62
C VAL A 102 10.59 -2.83 3.37
N LYS A 103 10.74 -2.96 4.69
CA LYS A 103 11.55 -2.05 5.48
C LYS A 103 13.01 -2.08 5.04
N HIS A 104 13.56 -3.28 4.82
CA HIS A 104 14.91 -3.44 4.30
C HIS A 104 15.06 -2.78 2.92
N ALA A 105 14.10 -2.99 2.01
CA ALA A 105 14.11 -2.33 0.70
C ALA A 105 14.13 -0.79 0.79
N VAL A 106 13.43 -0.20 1.76
CA VAL A 106 13.51 1.26 2.02
C VAL A 106 14.87 1.64 2.64
N ASP A 107 15.37 0.84 3.59
CA ASP A 107 16.64 1.11 4.31
C ASP A 107 17.83 1.22 3.36
N VAL A 108 17.95 0.28 2.41
CA VAL A 108 19.09 0.21 1.48
C VAL A 108 19.12 1.36 0.45
N MET A 109 18.04 2.13 0.34
CA MET A 109 18.01 3.29 -0.55
C MET A 109 18.70 4.53 0.05
N GLU A 110 19.01 4.52 1.35
CA GLU A 110 19.71 5.60 2.05
C GLU A 110 19.12 7.01 1.81
N LEU A 111 17.79 7.09 1.67
CA LEU A 111 17.07 8.34 1.40
C LEU A 111 17.05 9.26 2.63
N ASP A 112 17.25 10.56 2.38
CA ASP A 112 17.09 11.63 3.37
C ASP A 112 16.25 12.79 2.79
N PRO A 113 15.05 13.08 3.33
CA PRO A 113 14.39 12.34 4.40
C PRO A 113 13.89 10.96 3.94
N ARG A 114 13.95 9.98 4.85
CA ARG A 114 13.37 8.66 4.63
C ARG A 114 11.83 8.72 4.68
N PRO A 115 11.09 8.11 3.73
CA PRO A 115 9.64 8.03 3.79
C PRO A 115 9.16 7.21 4.99
N LYS A 116 8.06 7.64 5.62
CA LYS A 116 7.38 6.86 6.67
C LYS A 116 6.69 5.65 6.04
N MET A 117 6.64 4.54 6.75
CA MET A 117 5.91 3.34 6.32
C MET A 117 4.61 3.22 7.12
N LEU A 118 3.49 3.13 6.42
CA LEU A 118 2.17 2.92 7.01
C LEU A 118 1.61 1.58 6.53
N LEU A 119 0.91 0.87 7.42
CA LEU A 119 0.20 -0.36 7.08
C LEU A 119 -1.30 -0.06 6.96
N LYS A 120 -1.92 -0.47 5.85
CA LYS A 120 -3.38 -0.44 5.70
C LYS A 120 -3.95 -1.84 5.91
N ILE A 121 -4.75 -1.98 6.97
CA ILE A 121 -5.36 -3.25 7.40
C ILE A 121 -6.86 -3.30 7.11
N ALA A 122 -7.39 -4.52 7.00
CA ALA A 122 -8.82 -4.77 6.83
C ALA A 122 -9.58 -4.46 8.13
N PRO A 123 -10.81 -3.92 8.05
CA PRO A 123 -11.63 -3.65 9.24
C PRO A 123 -12.22 -4.94 9.86
N ASP A 124 -12.38 -5.98 9.06
CA ASP A 124 -12.92 -7.29 9.43
C ASP A 124 -11.85 -8.18 10.05
N LEU A 125 -11.39 -7.80 11.25
CA LEU A 125 -10.42 -8.54 12.07
C LEU A 125 -10.98 -8.85 13.45
N THR A 126 -10.70 -10.05 13.94
CA THR A 126 -10.90 -10.42 15.33
C THR A 126 -9.98 -9.63 16.26
N GLU A 127 -10.33 -9.54 17.54
CA GLU A 127 -9.48 -8.89 18.55
C GLU A 127 -8.11 -9.57 18.69
N SER A 128 -8.02 -10.88 18.45
CA SER A 128 -6.74 -11.60 18.44
C SER A 128 -5.87 -11.16 17.27
N GLU A 129 -6.43 -11.08 16.05
CA GLU A 129 -5.69 -10.64 14.87
C GLU A 129 -5.24 -9.18 15.01
N LYS A 130 -6.05 -8.30 15.59
CA LYS A 130 -5.64 -6.92 15.89
C LYS A 130 -4.45 -6.87 16.85
N LYS A 131 -4.45 -7.69 17.89
CA LYS A 131 -3.32 -7.80 18.83
C LYS A 131 -2.07 -8.34 18.15
N ASP A 132 -2.22 -9.33 17.27
CA ASP A 132 -1.11 -9.89 16.50
C ASP A 132 -0.47 -8.86 15.55
N ILE A 133 -1.28 -7.97 14.95
CA ILE A 133 -0.78 -6.89 14.09
C ILE A 133 -0.09 -5.78 14.89
N ALA A 134 -0.53 -5.53 16.13
CA ALA A 134 -0.02 -4.43 16.96
C ALA A 134 1.31 -4.76 17.68
N GLN A 135 1.70 -6.04 17.75
CA GLN A 135 2.93 -6.53 18.39
C GLN A 135 4.11 -6.54 17.41
#